data_AF-A0A962I2G6-F1
#
_entry.id   AF-A0A962I2G6-F1
#
_cell.length_a   1.000
_cell.length_b   1.000
_cell.length_c   1.000
_cell.angle_alpha   90.00
_cell.angle_beta   90.00
_cell.angle_gamma   90.00
#
_symmetry.space_group_name_H-M   'P 1'
#
loop_
_entity.id
_entity.type
_entity.pdbx_description
1 polymer ?
#
loop_
_entity_poly.entity_id
_entity_poly.type
_entity_poly.pdbx_seq_one_letter_code
_entity_poly.pdbx_strand_id
1 'polypeptide(L)'
;HWRTGPTGGGALLPGDALQVVGDRRHVSFMYSYPNLMPLPQPQVRDLRRRLQGLSFDSVYGFNRGRNLLGGAQAAVDASFERYLRALDGAAAIEVAA
;
A
#
# COMPACT_ATOMS: atom_id res chain seq x y z
N HIS A 1 10.02 7.86 6.01
CA HIS A 1 9.79 8.84 4.93
C HIS A 1 11.04 9.67 4.76
N TRP A 2 11.49 9.87 3.53
CA TRP A 2 12.61 10.74 3.18
C TRP A 2 12.06 11.90 2.35
N ARG A 3 12.01 13.10 2.95
CA ARG A 3 11.31 14.26 2.38
C ARG A 3 11.80 14.72 1.01
N THR A 4 13.11 14.74 0.79
CA THR A 4 13.69 15.15 -0.50
C THR A 4 13.84 13.96 -1.44
N GLY A 5 14.15 12.78 -0.92
CA GLY A 5 14.36 11.58 -1.72
C GLY A 5 15.54 11.71 -2.70
N PRO A 6 15.84 10.67 -3.47
CA PRO A 6 16.96 10.66 -4.42
C PRO A 6 16.69 11.49 -5.69
N THR A 7 15.44 11.81 -6.00
CA THR A 7 15.03 12.56 -7.20
C THR A 7 14.35 13.89 -6.91
N GLY A 8 14.35 14.34 -5.65
CA GLY A 8 13.73 15.62 -5.25
C GLY A 8 12.23 15.57 -4.95
N GLY A 9 11.51 14.51 -5.35
CA GLY A 9 10.07 14.34 -5.14
C GLY A 9 9.67 13.66 -3.81
N GLY A 10 10.64 13.35 -2.94
CA GLY A 10 10.41 12.58 -1.72
C GLY A 10 10.23 11.07 -1.96
N ALA A 11 10.53 10.29 -0.92
CA ALA A 11 10.50 8.84 -0.98
C ALA A 11 9.88 8.23 0.28
N LEU A 12 9.03 7.21 0.08
CA LEU A 12 8.54 6.35 1.14
C LEU A 12 9.34 5.05 1.14
N LEU A 13 9.78 4.63 2.33
CA LEU A 13 10.47 3.35 2.56
C LEU A 13 9.62 2.55 3.57
N PRO A 14 8.51 1.94 3.12
CA PRO A 14 7.54 1.32 4.01
C PRO A 14 7.91 -0.10 4.45
N GLY A 15 9.01 -0.66 3.94
CA GLY A 15 9.29 -2.09 4.11
C GLY A 15 8.21 -2.95 3.46
N ASP A 16 7.69 -3.90 4.21
CA ASP A 16 6.60 -4.81 3.82
C ASP A 16 5.19 -4.30 4.21
N ALA A 17 5.09 -3.21 4.98
CA ALA A 17 3.80 -2.61 5.34
C ALA A 17 2.97 -2.19 4.12
N LEU A 18 3.66 -1.74 3.06
CA LEU A 18 3.07 -1.51 1.73
C LEU A 18 3.79 -2.41 0.73
N GLN A 19 3.18 -3.54 0.40
CA GLN A 19 3.75 -4.49 -0.54
C GLN A 19 3.56 -3.98 -1.97
N VAL A 20 4.61 -3.44 -2.59
CA VAL A 20 4.60 -3.13 -4.03
C VAL A 20 4.46 -4.43 -4.82
N VAL A 21 3.39 -4.54 -5.61
CA VAL A 21 3.02 -5.79 -6.29
C VAL A 21 3.81 -6.04 -7.59
N GLY A 22 3.55 -7.19 -8.21
CA GLY A 22 4.21 -7.71 -9.41
C GLY A 22 4.41 -6.70 -10.55
N ASP A 23 3.33 -6.00 -10.89
CA ASP A 23 3.27 -5.07 -12.03
C ASP A 23 3.78 -3.66 -11.72
N ARG A 24 4.10 -3.38 -10.45
CA ARG A 24 4.59 -2.09 -9.96
C ARG A 24 3.66 -0.92 -10.31
N ARG A 25 2.35 -1.17 -10.27
CA ARG A 25 1.32 -0.13 -10.44
C ARG A 25 0.59 0.18 -9.15
N HIS A 26 0.68 -0.71 -8.17
CA HIS A 26 -0.10 -0.67 -6.95
C HIS A 26 0.70 -1.22 -5.75
N VAL A 27 0.18 -0.97 -4.55
CA VAL A 27 0.54 -1.70 -3.32
C VAL A 27 -0.60 -2.61 -2.84
N SER A 28 -0.27 -3.58 -2.00
CA SER A 28 -1.20 -4.41 -1.24
C SER A 28 -0.81 -4.41 0.25
N PHE A 29 -1.69 -4.95 1.10
CA PHE A 29 -1.53 -4.98 2.55
C PHE A 29 -1.74 -6.40 3.06
N MET A 30 -0.87 -6.86 3.95
CA MET A 30 -0.94 -8.23 4.48
C MET A 30 -0.61 -8.23 5.96
N TYR A 31 -1.34 -9.04 6.72
CA TYR A 31 -1.01 -9.34 8.11
C TYR A 31 0.02 -10.48 8.20
N SER A 32 -0.13 -11.51 7.35
CA SER A 32 0.80 -12.65 7.30
C SER A 32 1.06 -13.04 5.84
N TYR A 33 2.22 -12.64 5.32
CA TYR A 33 2.62 -12.95 3.96
C TYR A 33 2.72 -14.47 3.68
N PRO A 34 3.37 -15.29 4.54
CA PRO A 34 3.49 -16.73 4.28
C PRO A 34 2.16 -17.47 4.24
N ASN A 35 1.17 -17.00 5.00
CA ASN A 35 -0.16 -17.62 5.10
C ASN A 35 -1.21 -16.92 4.24
N LEU A 36 -0.79 -15.96 3.41
CA LEU A 36 -1.69 -15.19 2.54
C LEU A 36 -2.83 -14.47 3.27
N MET A 37 -2.60 -14.09 4.53
CA MET A 37 -3.64 -13.43 5.34
C MET A 37 -3.68 -11.92 5.05
N PRO A 38 -4.84 -11.39 4.60
CA PRO A 38 -5.00 -9.96 4.36
C PRO A 38 -4.91 -9.16 5.67
N LEU A 39 -4.47 -7.90 5.57
CA LEU A 39 -4.51 -6.98 6.69
C LEU A 39 -5.98 -6.55 6.92
N PRO A 40 -6.52 -6.59 8.15
CA PRO A 40 -7.92 -6.26 8.35
C PRO A 40 -8.21 -4.77 8.13
N GLN A 41 -9.46 -4.46 7.79
CA GLN A 41 -9.92 -3.12 7.38
C GLN A 41 -9.56 -2.00 8.37
N PRO A 42 -9.72 -2.14 9.71
CA PRO A 42 -9.34 -1.09 10.65
C PRO A 42 -7.85 -0.72 10.57
N GLN A 43 -6.98 -1.71 10.44
CA GLN A 43 -5.54 -1.53 10.35
C GLN A 43 -5.15 -0.89 9.01
N VAL A 44 -5.80 -1.26 7.91
CA VAL A 44 -5.60 -0.61 6.59
C VAL A 44 -5.98 0.87 6.67
N ARG A 45 -7.09 1.22 7.34
CA ARG A 45 -7.50 2.61 7.55
C ARG A 45 -6.51 3.36 8.45
N ASP A 46 -5.99 2.75 9.51
CA ASP A 46 -4.97 3.36 10.37
C ASP A 46 -3.69 3.65 9.60
N LEU A 47 -3.23 2.70 8.79
CA LEU A 47 -2.06 2.87 7.93
C LEU A 47 -2.23 4.05 6.96
N ARG A 48 -3.41 4.16 6.32
CA ARG A 48 -3.72 5.30 5.45
C ARG A 48 -3.63 6.64 6.19
N ARG A 49 -4.18 6.72 7.41
CA ARG A 49 -4.09 7.94 8.24
C ARG A 49 -2.66 8.32 8.57
N ARG A 50 -1.79 7.35 8.89
CA ARG A 50 -0.38 7.61 9.18
C ARG A 50 0.40 8.17 8.00
N LEU A 51 -0.06 7.92 6.77
CA LEU A 51 0.54 8.47 5.56
C LEU A 51 0.04 9.88 5.22
N GLN A 52 -1.02 10.36 5.88
CA GLN A 52 -1.52 11.71 5.66
C GLN A 52 -0.45 12.75 6.02
N GLY A 53 -0.30 13.76 5.15
CA GLY A 53 0.70 14.81 5.31
C GLY A 53 2.12 14.44 4.86
N LEU A 54 2.36 13.18 4.46
CA LEU A 54 3.60 12.80 3.78
C LEU A 54 3.46 13.10 2.29
N SER A 55 4.47 13.78 1.74
CA SER A 55 4.61 13.96 0.30
C SER A 55 5.71 13.05 -0.22
N PHE A 56 5.41 12.21 -1.20
CA PHE A 56 6.38 11.31 -1.82
C PHE A 56 5.99 10.98 -3.26
N ASP A 57 6.98 11.00 -4.15
CA ASP A 57 6.79 10.64 -5.56
C ASP A 57 7.31 9.22 -5.86
N SER A 58 8.05 8.62 -4.91
CA SER A 58 8.57 7.26 -5.02
C SER A 58 8.28 6.42 -3.78
N VAL A 59 8.06 5.12 -3.97
CA VAL A 59 7.95 4.10 -2.93
C VAL A 59 8.97 3.00 -3.23
N TYR A 60 9.84 2.74 -2.27
CA TYR A 60 10.83 1.66 -2.33
C TYR A 60 10.36 0.48 -1.49
N GLY A 61 9.87 -0.58 -2.15
CA GLY A 61 9.38 -1.77 -1.48
C GLY A 61 10.50 -2.63 -0.89
N PHE A 62 10.12 -3.57 -0.04
CA PHE A 62 11.05 -4.49 0.64
C PHE A 62 11.93 -5.29 -0.31
N ASN A 63 11.37 -5.75 -1.44
CA ASN A 63 12.07 -6.62 -2.38
C ASN A 63 12.77 -5.83 -3.49
N ARG A 64 13.96 -6.30 -3.92
CA ARG A 64 14.71 -5.71 -5.03
C ARG A 64 13.83 -5.60 -6.28
N GLY A 65 13.79 -4.41 -6.88
CA GLY A 65 13.00 -4.13 -8.08
C GLY A 65 11.49 -3.93 -7.84
N ARG A 66 11.01 -4.00 -6.59
CA ARG A 66 9.62 -3.69 -6.23
C ARG A 66 9.47 -2.23 -5.81
N ASN A 67 9.59 -1.34 -6.79
CA ASN A 67 9.47 0.11 -6.56
C ASN A 67 8.38 0.74 -7.43
N LEU A 68 7.65 1.70 -6.85
CA LEU A 68 6.83 2.66 -7.58
C LEU A 68 7.67 3.94 -7.73
N LEU A 69 7.93 4.36 -8.96
CA LEU A 69 8.77 5.53 -9.25
C LEU A 69 7.97 6.48 -10.13
N GLY A 70 7.74 7.70 -9.66
CA GLY A 70 6.86 8.66 -10.31
C GLY A 70 5.39 8.37 -10.01
N GLY A 71 4.67 9.36 -9.48
CA GLY A 71 3.24 9.27 -9.18
C GLY A 71 2.89 8.27 -8.07
N ALA A 72 3.85 7.90 -7.22
CA ALA A 72 3.67 6.83 -6.25
C ALA A 72 2.57 7.13 -5.22
N GLN A 73 2.37 8.38 -4.83
CA GLN A 73 1.30 8.77 -3.91
C GLN A 73 -0.08 8.45 -4.47
N ALA A 74 -0.35 8.81 -5.73
CA ALA A 74 -1.62 8.50 -6.40
C ALA A 74 -1.85 6.98 -6.51
N ALA A 75 -0.80 6.22 -6.84
CA ALA A 75 -0.86 4.76 -6.90
C ALA A 75 -1.15 4.13 -5.52
N VAL A 76 -0.56 4.67 -4.45
CA VAL A 76 -0.81 4.23 -3.07
C VAL A 76 -2.24 4.55 -2.64
N ASP A 77 -2.73 5.76 -2.91
CA ASP A 77 -4.11 6.17 -2.58
C ASP A 77 -5.14 5.29 -3.29
N ALA A 78 -4.97 5.09 -4.60
CA ALA A 78 -5.81 4.17 -5.38
C ALA A 78 -5.77 2.73 -4.85
N SER A 79 -4.62 2.31 -4.31
CA SER A 79 -4.46 1.00 -3.67
C SER A 79 -5.24 0.83 -2.38
N PHE A 80 -5.27 1.85 -1.52
CA PHE A 80 -6.11 1.82 -0.33
C PHE A 80 -7.58 1.67 -0.70
N GLU A 81 -8.06 2.45 -1.66
CA GLU A 81 -9.46 2.37 -2.12
C GLU A 81 -9.78 1.00 -2.71
N ARG A 82 -8.92 0.49 -3.60
CA ARG A 82 -9.08 -0.83 -4.22
C ARG A 82 -9.18 -1.93 -3.17
N TYR A 83 -8.29 -1.90 -2.18
CA TYR A 83 -8.22 -2.94 -1.15
C TYR A 83 -9.41 -2.90 -0.19
N LEU A 84 -9.78 -1.70 0.28
CA LEU A 84 -10.93 -1.52 1.17
C LEU A 84 -12.23 -1.97 0.50
N ARG A 85 -12.45 -1.59 -0.77
CA ARG A 85 -13.61 -2.04 -1.55
C ARG A 85 -13.65 -3.57 -1.67
N ALA A 86 -12.49 -4.22 -1.86
CA ALA A 86 -12.43 -5.67 -1.95
C ALA A 86 -12.80 -6.36 -0.62
N LEU A 87 -12.34 -5.81 0.52
CA LEU A 87 -12.73 -6.32 1.84
C LEU A 87 -14.22 -6.15 2.13
N ASP A 88 -14.78 -4.99 1.78
CA ASP A 88 -16.22 -4.74 1.96
C ASP A 88 -17.06 -5.71 1.10
N GLY A 89 -16.61 -6.03 -0.11
CA GLY A 89 -17.24 -7.04 -0.97
C GLY A 89 -17.04 -8.48 -0.51
N ALA A 90 -15.89 -8.81 0.07
CA ALA A 90 -15.63 -10.14 0.62
C ALA A 90 -16.52 -10.44 1.84
N ALA A 91 -16.73 -9.44 2.71
CA ALA A 91 -17.69 -9.56 3.82
C ALA A 91 -19.11 -9.84 3.31
N ALA A 92 -19.50 -9.29 2.15
CA ALA A 92 -20.80 -9.57 1.55
C ALA A 92 -20.95 -11.02 1.03
N ILE A 93 -19.84 -11.67 0.65
CA ILE A 93 -19.85 -13.09 0.24
C ILE A 93 -20.03 -14.00 1.48
N GLU A 94 -19.36 -13.70 2.59
CA GLU A 94 -19.51 -14.49 3.83
C GLU A 94 -20.90 -14.37 4.46
N VAL A 95 -21.59 -13.24 4.33
CA VAL A 95 -22.98 -13.09 4.82
C VAL A 95 -23.99 -13.83 3.94
N ALA A 96 -23.64 -14.12 2.68
CA ALA A 96 -24.48 -14.81 1.72
C ALA A 96 -24.28 -16.33 1.70
N ALA A 97 -23.32 -16.88 2.46
CA ALA A 97 -22.99 -18.30 2.55
C ALA A 97 -23.46 -18.92 3.87
#